data_AF-A0AA39IH30-F1
#
_entry.id   AF-A0AA39IH30-F1
#
_cell.length_a   1.000
_cell.length_b   1.000
_cell.length_c   1.000
_cell.angle_alpha   90.00
_cell.angle_beta   90.00
_cell.angle_gamma   90.00
#
_symmetry.space_group_name_H-M   'P 1'
#
loop_
_entity.id
_entity.type
_entity.pdbx_description
1 polymer ?
#
loop_
_entity_poly.entity_id
_entity_poly.type
_entity_poly.pdbx_seq_one_letter_code
_entity_poly.pdbx_strand_id
1 'polypeptide(L)'
;MFGILPIKGSDDWMISIVLVGGTNDDNSVKILHIHDLKDFPEDSDIVGLGIGANGWHRDWDRISAKFAKEELMPFIIRKLKKGARIQFHGLSDRHKDSNAEWHHTEEVTKIAEIVFGALNASTCKFLFMEIAYYGPFCEEFVATQIEAGFLDSLDLYGWWPNGAVPLIKAYLERYEEPRITLTKENKIPISLELFDSLFAKFLEAKLCLLDLQVADKGEQSNMLTWKSPLDCRDFFRVEFLAEDEVRVSTKNLGLCMCPKKHKLYRR
;
A
#
# COMPACT_ATOMS: atom_id res chain seq x y z
N MET A 1 -2.32 11.47 11.53
CA MET A 1 -2.67 10.13 11.03
C MET A 1 -3.86 9.63 11.81
N PHE A 2 -4.84 9.03 11.14
CA PHE A 2 -6.01 8.41 11.77
C PHE A 2 -5.89 6.89 11.67
N GLY A 3 -5.93 6.20 12.80
CA GLY A 3 -6.06 4.75 12.89
C GLY A 3 -7.50 4.39 13.27
N ILE A 4 -8.04 3.35 12.65
CA ILE A 4 -9.40 2.83 12.89
C ILE A 4 -9.31 1.34 13.21
N LEU A 5 -10.12 0.85 14.15
CA LEU A 5 -10.29 -0.58 14.45
C LEU A 5 -11.79 -0.95 14.56
N PRO A 6 -12.18 -2.17 14.17
CA PRO A 6 -13.48 -2.74 14.50
C PRO A 6 -13.60 -3.06 16.00
N ILE A 7 -14.82 -2.99 16.54
CA ILE A 7 -15.16 -3.63 17.82
C ILE A 7 -15.94 -4.90 17.52
N LYS A 8 -15.39 -6.07 17.85
CA LYS A 8 -16.02 -7.37 17.58
C LYS A 8 -17.44 -7.45 18.17
N GLY A 9 -18.41 -7.82 17.35
CA GLY A 9 -19.83 -7.90 17.71
C GLY A 9 -20.51 -6.54 17.86
N SER A 10 -19.99 -5.48 17.26
CA SER A 10 -20.56 -4.14 17.31
C SER A 10 -20.35 -3.37 16.01
N ASP A 11 -21.27 -2.46 15.69
CA ASP A 11 -21.07 -1.48 14.61
C ASP A 11 -20.22 -0.27 15.07
N ASP A 12 -19.93 -0.16 16.37
CA ASP A 12 -19.05 0.87 16.92
C ASP A 12 -17.57 0.63 16.53
N TRP A 13 -16.80 1.71 16.39
CA TRP A 13 -15.39 1.69 15.99
C TRP A 13 -14.52 2.15 17.17
N MET A 14 -13.26 1.69 17.22
CA MET A 14 -12.22 2.43 17.96
C MET A 14 -11.47 3.34 16.99
N ILE A 15 -11.12 4.55 17.43
CA ILE A 15 -10.24 5.47 16.70
C ILE A 15 -9.03 5.87 17.53
N SER A 16 -7.93 6.19 16.85
CA SER A 16 -6.74 6.78 17.46
C SER A 16 -6.22 7.90 16.54
N ILE A 17 -6.23 9.13 17.05
CA ILE A 17 -5.81 10.32 16.32
C ILE A 17 -4.39 10.68 16.76
N VAL A 18 -3.45 10.61 15.81
CA VAL A 18 -2.02 10.85 16.06
C VAL A 18 -1.54 12.06 15.28
N LEU A 19 -1.10 13.11 15.97
CA LEU A 19 -0.30 14.19 15.38
C LEU A 19 1.19 13.91 15.53
N VAL A 20 1.94 14.21 14.47
CA VAL A 20 3.40 14.11 14.40
C VAL A 20 3.96 15.53 14.45
N GLY A 21 4.31 15.98 15.66
CA GLY A 21 4.60 17.37 16.01
C GLY A 21 6.09 17.73 15.97
N GLY A 22 6.79 17.40 14.87
CA GLY A 22 8.23 17.64 14.73
C GLY A 22 9.09 16.68 15.56
N THR A 23 10.34 17.07 15.82
CA THR A 23 11.27 16.34 16.69
C THR A 23 11.58 17.11 17.98
N ASN A 24 11.84 16.38 19.05
CA ASN A 24 12.37 16.92 20.32
C ASN A 24 13.91 17.04 20.24
N ASP A 25 14.55 17.55 21.30
CA ASP A 25 16.01 17.77 21.36
C ASP A 25 16.87 16.50 21.24
N ASP A 26 16.31 15.33 21.56
CA ASP A 26 16.91 14.00 21.36
C ASP A 26 16.69 13.45 19.94
N ASN A 27 16.11 14.26 19.06
CA ASN A 27 15.66 13.94 17.70
C ASN A 27 14.53 12.88 17.64
N SER A 28 13.87 12.57 18.76
CA SER A 28 12.68 11.70 18.78
C SER A 28 11.47 12.40 18.16
N VAL A 29 10.62 11.64 17.46
CA VAL A 29 9.37 12.17 16.89
C VAL A 29 8.37 12.44 18.00
N LYS A 30 7.91 13.69 18.12
CA LYS A 30 6.88 14.05 19.09
C LYS A 30 5.51 13.58 18.60
N ILE A 31 4.92 12.63 19.33
CA ILE A 31 3.55 12.15 19.10
C ILE A 31 2.61 12.85 20.08
N LEU A 32 1.47 13.34 19.59
CA LEU A 32 0.35 13.82 20.40
C LEU A 32 -0.91 13.03 20.02
N HIS A 33 -1.56 12.45 21.03
CA HIS A 33 -2.86 11.80 20.92
C HIS A 33 -3.98 12.83 21.11
N ILE A 34 -5.08 12.68 20.37
CA ILE A 34 -6.24 13.59 20.38
C ILE A 34 -7.53 12.80 20.55
N HIS A 35 -8.42 13.31 21.41
CA HIS A 35 -9.66 12.65 21.82
C HIS A 35 -10.93 13.36 21.29
N ASP A 36 -10.91 14.69 21.12
CA ASP A 36 -11.98 15.46 20.45
C ASP A 36 -11.48 16.01 19.10
N LEU A 37 -12.32 15.93 18.06
CA LEU A 37 -12.03 16.52 16.74
C LEU A 37 -11.83 18.04 16.79
N LYS A 38 -12.31 18.72 17.85
CA LYS A 38 -12.09 20.15 18.11
C LYS A 38 -10.65 20.48 18.56
N ASP A 39 -9.94 19.53 19.16
CA ASP A 39 -8.55 19.74 19.60
C ASP A 39 -7.55 19.59 18.43
N PHE A 40 -8.02 19.19 17.26
CA PHE A 40 -7.21 19.04 16.05
C PHE A 40 -6.92 20.42 15.43
N PRO A 41 -5.64 20.87 15.35
CA PRO A 41 -5.33 22.25 14.98
C PRO A 41 -5.86 22.67 13.60
N GLU A 42 -6.32 23.91 13.49
CA GLU A 42 -6.93 24.45 12.27
C GLU A 42 -5.96 24.44 11.07
N ASP A 43 -4.67 24.73 11.32
CA ASP A 43 -3.61 24.73 10.29
C ASP A 43 -2.99 23.34 9.99
N SER A 44 -3.49 22.26 10.60
CA SER A 44 -2.96 20.90 10.39
C SER A 44 -3.73 20.08 9.35
N ASP A 45 -2.99 19.30 8.56
CA ASP A 45 -3.50 18.31 7.60
C ASP A 45 -3.51 16.88 8.16
N ILE A 46 -4.44 16.04 7.70
CA ILE A 46 -4.36 14.59 7.82
C ILE A 46 -3.49 14.04 6.67
N VAL A 47 -2.26 13.65 6.99
CA VAL A 47 -1.30 13.07 6.02
C VAL A 47 -1.55 11.59 5.70
N GLY A 48 -2.42 10.90 6.46
CA GLY A 48 -2.78 9.52 6.19
C GLY A 48 -3.81 8.92 7.15
N LEU A 49 -4.43 7.83 6.70
CA LEU A 49 -5.58 7.14 7.29
C LEU A 49 -5.42 5.62 7.10
N GLY A 50 -5.81 4.80 8.07
CA GLY A 50 -5.76 3.34 7.91
C GLY A 50 -6.65 2.56 8.88
N ILE A 51 -6.89 1.28 8.53
CA ILE A 51 -7.47 0.28 9.44
C ILE A 51 -6.33 -0.56 9.99
N GLY A 52 -6.22 -0.61 11.32
CA GLY A 52 -5.20 -1.35 12.04
C GLY A 52 -4.54 -0.53 13.14
N ALA A 53 -3.98 -1.23 14.11
CA ALA A 53 -2.98 -0.66 14.99
C ALA A 53 -1.64 -0.78 14.27
N ASN A 54 -0.99 0.36 14.02
CA ASN A 54 0.46 0.41 13.93
C ASN A 54 0.99 0.88 15.29
N GLY A 55 2.24 0.56 15.63
CA GLY A 55 2.85 0.94 16.92
C GLY A 55 2.96 2.44 17.25
N TRP A 56 2.46 3.36 16.41
CA TRP A 56 2.28 4.78 16.77
C TRP A 56 0.88 5.07 17.36
N HIS A 57 -0.13 4.25 17.06
CA HIS A 57 -1.48 4.43 17.56
C HIS A 57 -1.62 3.89 18.99
N ARG A 58 -2.08 4.78 19.88
CA ARG A 58 -2.37 4.52 21.30
C ARG A 58 -3.63 5.27 21.67
N ASP A 59 -4.08 5.05 22.91
CA ASP A 59 -5.14 5.82 23.56
C ASP A 59 -6.40 5.87 22.70
N TRP A 60 -6.98 4.68 22.51
CA TRP A 60 -8.06 4.39 21.58
C TRP A 60 -9.42 4.77 22.16
N ASP A 61 -10.16 5.64 21.48
CA ASP A 61 -11.51 6.06 21.86
C ASP A 61 -12.59 5.30 21.09
N ARG A 62 -13.67 4.92 21.78
CA ARG A 62 -14.85 4.28 21.17
C ARG A 62 -15.81 5.33 20.62
N ILE A 63 -16.17 5.19 19.35
CA ILE A 63 -17.19 6.01 18.67
C ILE A 63 -18.27 5.13 18.05
N SER A 64 -19.45 5.70 17.81
CA SER A 64 -20.52 4.97 17.10
C SER A 64 -20.38 5.05 15.58
N ALA A 65 -20.89 4.06 14.85
CA ALA A 65 -21.02 4.11 13.39
C ALA A 65 -21.72 5.39 12.89
N LYS A 66 -22.67 5.91 13.68
CA LYS A 66 -23.37 7.16 13.38
C LYS A 66 -22.41 8.35 13.41
N PHE A 67 -21.68 8.55 14.50
CA PHE A 67 -20.66 9.61 14.62
C PHE A 67 -19.57 9.45 13.55
N ALA A 68 -19.15 8.20 13.30
CA ALA A 68 -18.17 7.87 12.26
C ALA A 68 -18.61 8.38 10.87
N LYS A 69 -19.87 8.14 10.50
CA LYS A 69 -20.44 8.51 9.20
C LYS A 69 -20.84 9.99 9.10
N GLU A 70 -21.44 10.55 10.14
CA GLU A 70 -22.06 11.90 10.10
C GLU A 70 -21.09 13.03 10.49
N GLU A 71 -20.06 12.76 11.30
CA GLU A 71 -19.14 13.79 11.82
C GLU A 71 -17.68 13.50 11.47
N LEU A 72 -17.19 12.28 11.75
CA LEU A 72 -15.78 11.93 11.54
C LEU A 72 -15.38 11.89 10.06
N MET A 73 -16.10 11.17 9.19
CA MET A 73 -15.72 11.10 7.78
C MET A 73 -15.79 12.47 7.06
N PRO A 74 -16.81 13.32 7.27
CA PRO A 74 -16.81 14.70 6.78
C PRO A 74 -15.67 15.56 7.35
N PHE A 75 -15.28 15.38 8.63
CA PHE A 75 -14.09 16.00 9.20
C PHE A 75 -12.82 15.54 8.48
N ILE A 76 -12.65 14.23 8.31
CA ILE A 76 -11.48 13.62 7.66
C ILE A 76 -11.34 14.17 6.25
N ILE A 77 -12.40 14.10 5.42
CA ILE A 77 -12.38 14.57 4.02
C ILE A 77 -11.99 16.05 3.93
N ARG A 78 -12.54 16.91 4.81
CA ARG A 78 -12.20 18.34 4.86
C ARG A 78 -10.73 18.60 5.23
N LYS A 79 -10.12 17.72 6.03
CA LYS A 79 -8.75 17.84 6.54
C LYS A 79 -7.73 16.96 5.79
N LEU A 80 -8.15 16.17 4.79
CA LEU A 80 -7.29 15.17 4.15
C LEU A 80 -6.32 15.85 3.18
N LYS A 81 -5.02 15.64 3.38
CA LYS A 81 -3.99 16.24 2.51
C LYS A 81 -4.14 15.70 1.09
N LYS A 82 -4.00 16.57 0.08
CA LYS A 82 -3.77 16.11 -1.29
C LYS A 82 -2.48 15.28 -1.32
N GLY A 83 -2.55 14.03 -1.77
CA GLY A 83 -1.44 13.09 -1.69
C GLY A 83 -1.26 12.43 -0.30
N ALA A 84 -2.32 12.37 0.52
CA ALA A 84 -2.33 11.54 1.72
C ALA A 84 -2.10 10.05 1.38
N ARG A 85 -1.71 9.28 2.40
CA ARG A 85 -1.57 7.82 2.31
C ARG A 85 -2.80 7.10 2.87
N ILE A 86 -3.21 6.00 2.24
CA ILE A 86 -4.20 5.09 2.83
C ILE A 86 -3.63 3.68 2.99
N GLN A 87 -3.85 3.11 4.17
CA GLN A 87 -3.33 1.80 4.59
C GLN A 87 -4.45 0.95 5.19
N PHE A 88 -5.13 0.20 4.31
CA PHE A 88 -6.28 -0.64 4.61
C PHE A 88 -5.92 -2.10 4.30
N HIS A 89 -4.81 -2.57 4.86
CA HIS A 89 -4.31 -3.94 4.66
C HIS A 89 -4.57 -4.87 5.87
N GLY A 90 -5.26 -4.41 6.91
CA GLY A 90 -5.76 -5.24 8.01
C GLY A 90 -4.98 -5.14 9.33
N LEU A 91 -5.34 -6.00 10.29
CA LEU A 91 -5.01 -5.83 11.72
C LEU A 91 -3.60 -6.27 12.15
N SER A 92 -2.71 -6.65 11.23
CA SER A 92 -1.38 -7.18 11.57
C SER A 92 -0.30 -6.07 11.61
N ASP A 93 0.01 -5.56 12.80
CA ASP A 93 1.01 -4.50 13.09
C ASP A 93 2.42 -4.79 12.50
N ARG A 94 2.71 -6.07 12.18
CA ARG A 94 3.72 -6.47 11.17
C ARG A 94 3.28 -7.74 10.43
N HIS A 95 3.62 -7.83 9.13
CA HIS A 95 3.70 -9.11 8.44
C HIS A 95 4.77 -10.02 9.11
N LYS A 96 4.41 -11.27 9.46
CA LYS A 96 5.29 -12.46 9.30
C LYS A 96 4.67 -13.81 9.68
N ASP A 97 3.77 -13.89 10.66
CA ASP A 97 3.18 -15.18 11.06
C ASP A 97 2.11 -15.64 10.05
N SER A 98 2.53 -16.52 9.13
CA SER A 98 1.85 -16.87 7.87
C SER A 98 0.51 -17.61 8.00
N ASN A 99 0.05 -17.89 9.22
CA ASN A 99 -1.16 -18.66 9.51
C ASN A 99 -2.27 -17.85 10.19
N ALA A 100 -2.08 -16.55 10.41
CA ALA A 100 -3.21 -15.67 10.70
C ALA A 100 -4.10 -15.62 9.44
N GLU A 101 -5.29 -16.22 9.53
CA GLU A 101 -6.35 -15.99 8.54
C GLU A 101 -6.58 -14.48 8.45
N TRP A 102 -6.70 -13.97 7.22
CA TRP A 102 -6.94 -12.54 7.05
C TRP A 102 -8.35 -12.27 7.53
N HIS A 103 -8.47 -11.72 8.74
CA HIS A 103 -9.74 -11.54 9.44
C HIS A 103 -10.53 -10.37 8.83
N HIS A 104 -11.06 -10.60 7.63
CA HIS A 104 -12.12 -9.82 7.00
C HIS A 104 -13.43 -10.09 7.76
N THR A 105 -13.51 -9.62 9.01
CA THR A 105 -14.73 -9.75 9.81
C THR A 105 -15.79 -8.78 9.29
N GLU A 106 -17.07 -9.07 9.56
CA GLU A 106 -18.21 -8.26 9.11
C GLU A 106 -18.05 -6.78 9.48
N GLU A 107 -17.50 -6.51 10.67
CA GLU A 107 -17.21 -5.19 11.20
C GLU A 107 -16.15 -4.44 10.37
N VAL A 108 -15.11 -5.13 9.87
CA VAL A 108 -14.09 -4.51 9.00
C VAL A 108 -14.70 -4.16 7.64
N THR A 109 -15.55 -5.03 7.07
CA THR A 109 -16.26 -4.74 5.82
C THR A 109 -17.19 -3.53 5.96
N LYS A 110 -17.95 -3.40 7.06
CA LYS A 110 -18.79 -2.23 7.35
C LYS A 110 -17.99 -0.93 7.46
N ILE A 111 -16.83 -0.97 8.12
CA ILE A 111 -15.92 0.19 8.19
C ILE A 111 -15.41 0.54 6.80
N ALA A 112 -14.91 -0.43 6.04
CA ALA A 112 -14.36 -0.21 4.70
C ALA A 112 -15.43 0.33 3.72
N GLU A 113 -16.67 -0.15 3.79
CA GLU A 113 -17.80 0.36 2.98
C GLU A 113 -18.08 1.85 3.28
N ILE A 114 -18.21 2.21 4.56
CA ILE A 114 -18.49 3.59 4.98
C ILE A 114 -17.32 4.52 4.62
N VAL A 115 -16.07 4.08 4.83
CA VAL A 115 -14.89 4.87 4.54
C VAL A 115 -14.68 5.03 3.03
N PHE A 116 -14.63 3.93 2.27
CA PHE A 116 -14.38 3.99 0.82
C PHE A 116 -15.53 4.68 0.09
N GLY A 117 -16.80 4.47 0.48
CA GLY A 117 -17.94 5.20 -0.06
C GLY A 117 -17.84 6.71 0.15
N ALA A 118 -17.45 7.15 1.35
CA ALA A 118 -17.25 8.58 1.65
C ALA A 118 -16.03 9.17 0.91
N LEU A 119 -14.94 8.40 0.76
CA LEU A 119 -13.77 8.83 0.00
C LEU A 119 -14.05 8.88 -1.52
N ASN A 120 -14.80 7.94 -2.10
CA ASN A 120 -15.16 7.95 -3.53
C ASN A 120 -16.18 9.03 -3.89
N ALA A 121 -17.07 9.38 -2.96
CA ALA A 121 -17.98 10.53 -3.08
C ALA A 121 -17.26 11.89 -2.94
N SER A 122 -15.94 11.91 -2.71
CA SER A 122 -15.11 13.11 -2.56
C SER A 122 -14.10 13.24 -3.71
N THR A 123 -13.48 14.42 -3.84
CA THR A 123 -12.36 14.62 -4.78
C THR A 123 -10.99 14.29 -4.16
N CYS A 124 -10.94 13.52 -3.07
CA CYS A 124 -9.70 13.11 -2.42
C CYS A 124 -8.85 12.24 -3.36
N LYS A 125 -7.53 12.42 -3.27
CA LYS A 125 -6.53 11.85 -4.19
C LYS A 125 -5.30 11.44 -3.38
N PHE A 126 -5.00 10.15 -3.40
CA PHE A 126 -3.96 9.51 -2.60
C PHE A 126 -2.67 9.40 -3.39
N LEU A 127 -1.53 9.58 -2.72
CA LEU A 127 -0.21 9.34 -3.31
C LEU A 127 0.17 7.86 -3.20
N PHE A 128 -0.38 7.16 -2.21
CA PHE A 128 0.06 5.84 -1.80
C PHE A 128 -1.13 5.06 -1.24
N MET A 129 -1.38 3.87 -1.77
CA MET A 129 -2.58 3.08 -1.49
C MET A 129 -2.25 1.60 -1.27
N GLU A 130 -2.23 1.18 0.00
CA GLU A 130 -2.20 -0.23 0.42
C GLU A 130 -3.64 -0.67 0.75
N ILE A 131 -4.22 -1.64 0.03
CA ILE A 131 -5.61 -2.09 0.23
C ILE A 131 -5.75 -3.61 0.12
N ALA A 132 -6.43 -4.21 1.11
CA ALA A 132 -6.95 -5.57 1.03
C ALA A 132 -8.42 -5.60 0.56
N TYR A 133 -8.86 -6.70 -0.03
CA TYR A 133 -10.25 -6.85 -0.47
C TYR A 133 -11.21 -6.98 0.73
N TYR A 134 -12.23 -6.12 0.82
CA TYR A 134 -13.28 -6.18 1.85
C TYR A 134 -14.71 -6.34 1.29
N GLY A 135 -14.86 -6.34 -0.03
CA GLY A 135 -16.15 -6.42 -0.73
C GLY A 135 -16.10 -5.72 -2.10
N PRO A 136 -17.12 -5.87 -2.95
CA PRO A 136 -17.07 -5.41 -4.36
C PRO A 136 -16.78 -3.91 -4.52
N PHE A 137 -17.20 -3.08 -3.56
CA PHE A 137 -16.90 -1.65 -3.50
C PHE A 137 -15.40 -1.32 -3.48
N CYS A 138 -14.53 -2.28 -3.11
CA CYS A 138 -13.07 -2.11 -3.18
C CYS A 138 -12.56 -2.03 -4.62
N GLU A 139 -13.19 -2.75 -5.55
CA GLU A 139 -12.80 -2.76 -6.98
C GLU A 139 -13.17 -1.42 -7.64
N GLU A 140 -14.38 -0.92 -7.38
CA GLU A 140 -14.84 0.41 -7.83
C GLU A 140 -13.96 1.53 -7.26
N PHE A 141 -13.65 1.49 -5.95
CA PHE A 141 -12.81 2.49 -5.31
C PHE A 141 -11.39 2.51 -5.90
N VAL A 142 -10.73 1.34 -6.03
CA VAL A 142 -9.39 1.25 -6.61
C VAL A 142 -9.38 1.72 -8.07
N ALA A 143 -10.36 1.32 -8.88
CA ALA A 143 -10.49 1.78 -10.27
C ALA A 143 -10.63 3.31 -10.34
N THR A 144 -11.49 3.91 -9.51
CA THR A 144 -11.70 5.36 -9.47
C THR A 144 -10.41 6.11 -9.10
N GLN A 145 -9.62 5.61 -8.15
CA GLN A 145 -8.33 6.21 -7.77
C GLN A 145 -7.25 6.04 -8.85
N ILE A 146 -7.29 4.94 -9.61
CA ILE A 146 -6.42 4.76 -10.79
C ILE A 146 -6.77 5.79 -11.86
N GLU A 147 -8.02 5.85 -12.30
CA GLU A 147 -8.51 6.79 -13.33
C GLU A 147 -8.16 8.25 -13.00
N ALA A 148 -8.36 8.63 -11.73
CA ALA A 148 -8.08 9.96 -11.21
C ALA A 148 -6.66 10.47 -11.49
N GLY A 149 -5.65 9.60 -11.56
CA GLY A 149 -4.30 9.93 -12.02
C GLY A 149 -3.37 10.58 -10.97
N PHE A 150 -3.43 10.15 -9.71
CA PHE A 150 -2.61 10.72 -8.61
C PHE A 150 -1.87 9.71 -7.71
N LEU A 151 -2.00 8.40 -7.96
CA LEU A 151 -1.27 7.34 -7.24
C LEU A 151 0.20 7.27 -7.70
N ASP A 152 1.16 7.50 -6.80
CA ASP A 152 2.55 7.12 -7.03
C ASP A 152 2.76 5.61 -6.79
N SER A 153 2.01 5.01 -5.84
CA SER A 153 2.12 3.59 -5.45
C SER A 153 0.76 2.94 -5.22
N LEU A 154 0.63 1.70 -5.70
CA LEU A 154 -0.52 0.81 -5.52
C LEU A 154 -0.05 -0.54 -5.02
N ASP A 155 -0.53 -0.95 -3.85
CA ASP A 155 -0.16 -2.20 -3.19
C ASP A 155 -1.45 -2.95 -2.77
N LEU A 156 -1.82 -3.99 -3.52
CA LEU A 156 -3.07 -4.74 -3.30
C LEU A 156 -2.82 -6.05 -2.55
N TYR A 157 -3.72 -6.43 -1.65
CA TYR A 157 -3.54 -7.58 -0.75
C TYR A 157 -4.76 -8.51 -0.70
N GLY A 158 -4.52 -9.77 -0.34
CA GLY A 158 -5.56 -10.78 -0.13
C GLY A 158 -6.08 -11.40 -1.42
N TRP A 159 -7.19 -12.14 -1.32
CA TRP A 159 -7.84 -12.74 -2.48
C TRP A 159 -8.93 -11.82 -3.01
N TRP A 160 -8.84 -11.46 -4.29
CA TRP A 160 -9.79 -10.60 -5.00
C TRP A 160 -10.66 -11.50 -5.90
N PRO A 161 -12.01 -11.55 -5.74
CA PRO A 161 -12.86 -12.51 -6.43
C PRO A 161 -12.82 -12.41 -7.96
N ASN A 162 -12.79 -11.18 -8.49
CA ASN A 162 -12.65 -10.92 -9.93
C ASN A 162 -11.17 -10.85 -10.38
N GLY A 163 -10.24 -11.11 -9.46
CA GLY A 163 -8.80 -10.96 -9.64
C GLY A 163 -8.31 -9.52 -9.50
N ALA A 164 -7.14 -9.33 -8.88
CA ALA A 164 -6.48 -8.01 -8.80
C ALA A 164 -5.75 -7.63 -10.10
N VAL A 165 -5.53 -8.59 -11.01
CA VAL A 165 -4.76 -8.41 -12.25
C VAL A 165 -5.30 -7.27 -13.14
N PRO A 166 -6.62 -7.13 -13.40
CA PRO A 166 -7.14 -6.04 -14.24
C PRO A 166 -6.87 -4.66 -13.63
N LEU A 167 -7.00 -4.51 -12.31
CA LEU A 167 -6.72 -3.26 -11.60
C LEU A 167 -5.22 -2.91 -11.68
N ILE A 168 -4.34 -3.90 -11.51
CA ILE A 168 -2.88 -3.69 -11.64
C ILE A 168 -2.52 -3.32 -13.09
N LYS A 169 -3.10 -3.97 -14.10
CA LYS A 169 -2.88 -3.61 -15.51
C LYS A 169 -3.34 -2.19 -15.81
N ALA A 170 -4.55 -1.81 -15.40
CA ALA A 170 -5.06 -0.45 -15.57
C ALA A 170 -4.14 0.59 -14.89
N TYR A 171 -3.59 0.28 -13.73
CA TYR A 171 -2.58 1.11 -13.06
C TYR A 171 -1.25 1.19 -13.83
N LEU A 172 -0.70 0.07 -14.29
CA LEU A 172 0.52 0.05 -15.10
C LEU A 172 0.35 0.84 -16.41
N GLU A 173 -0.79 0.73 -17.07
CA GLU A 173 -1.12 1.46 -18.30
C GLU A 173 -1.29 2.97 -18.04
N ARG A 174 -1.98 3.35 -16.96
CA ARG A 174 -2.38 4.73 -16.63
C ARG A 174 -1.25 5.66 -16.19
N TYR A 175 -0.19 5.11 -15.58
CA TYR A 175 0.90 5.87 -14.97
C TYR A 175 2.24 5.66 -15.69
N GLU A 176 3.08 6.69 -15.75
CA GLU A 176 4.39 6.60 -16.42
C GLU A 176 5.44 5.88 -15.55
N GLU A 177 5.57 6.24 -14.26
CA GLU A 177 6.50 5.61 -13.31
C GLU A 177 5.79 4.81 -12.18
N PRO A 178 5.01 3.76 -12.48
CA PRO A 178 4.23 3.04 -11.45
C PRO A 178 5.13 2.36 -10.41
N ARG A 179 4.79 2.54 -9.12
CA ARG A 179 5.35 1.80 -7.98
C ARG A 179 4.34 0.76 -7.49
N ILE A 180 4.82 -0.44 -7.18
CA ILE A 180 3.99 -1.58 -6.77
C ILE A 180 4.84 -2.64 -6.06
N THR A 181 4.21 -3.37 -5.15
CA THR A 181 4.74 -4.51 -4.40
C THR A 181 3.91 -5.76 -4.72
N LEU A 182 4.55 -6.86 -5.09
CA LEU A 182 3.89 -8.13 -5.47
C LEU A 182 4.59 -9.33 -4.81
N THR A 183 4.52 -9.41 -3.48
CA THR A 183 5.10 -10.52 -2.71
C THR A 183 4.08 -11.63 -2.42
N LYS A 184 4.52 -12.68 -1.74
CA LYS A 184 3.65 -13.80 -1.31
C LYS A 184 2.59 -13.34 -0.31
N GLU A 185 2.91 -12.31 0.48
CA GLU A 185 2.02 -11.64 1.43
C GLU A 185 0.88 -10.88 0.74
N ASN A 186 1.09 -10.36 -0.49
CA ASN A 186 0.02 -9.78 -1.29
C ASN A 186 -1.01 -10.83 -1.73
N LYS A 187 -0.63 -12.11 -1.85
CA LYS A 187 -1.49 -13.25 -2.29
C LYS A 187 -2.10 -13.14 -3.70
N ILE A 188 -1.57 -12.24 -4.53
CA ILE A 188 -2.03 -12.02 -5.90
C ILE A 188 -1.31 -12.98 -6.86
N PRO A 189 -2.03 -13.76 -7.69
CA PRO A 189 -1.41 -14.60 -8.71
C PRO A 189 -0.86 -13.75 -9.85
N ILE A 190 0.38 -14.01 -10.24
CA ILE A 190 1.03 -13.35 -11.39
C ILE A 190 0.80 -14.22 -12.62
N SER A 191 -0.10 -13.81 -13.50
CA SER A 191 -0.29 -14.40 -14.83
C SER A 191 0.86 -13.99 -15.77
N LEU A 192 1.05 -14.73 -16.86
CA LEU A 192 1.98 -14.36 -17.94
C LEU A 192 1.66 -12.96 -18.48
N GLU A 193 0.38 -12.66 -18.71
CA GLU A 193 -0.09 -11.33 -19.14
C GLU A 193 0.31 -10.20 -18.16
N LEU A 194 0.24 -10.44 -16.85
CA LEU A 194 0.68 -9.46 -15.84
C LEU A 194 2.22 -9.35 -15.83
N PHE A 195 2.93 -10.47 -15.97
CA PHE A 195 4.38 -10.47 -16.11
C PHE A 195 4.82 -9.64 -17.32
N ASP A 196 4.21 -9.84 -18.49
CA ASP A 196 4.53 -9.10 -19.72
C ASP A 196 4.26 -7.60 -19.57
N SER A 197 3.15 -7.24 -18.91
CA SER A 197 2.79 -5.85 -18.62
C SER A 197 3.83 -5.17 -17.71
N LEU A 198 4.32 -5.87 -16.69
CA LEU A 198 5.41 -5.41 -15.81
C LEU A 198 6.74 -5.34 -16.57
N PHE A 199 7.05 -6.36 -17.38
CA PHE A 199 8.30 -6.48 -18.11
C PHE A 199 8.45 -5.40 -19.20
N ALA A 200 7.37 -5.04 -19.90
CA ALA A 200 7.36 -3.92 -20.84
C ALA A 200 7.73 -2.59 -20.15
N LYS A 201 7.07 -2.26 -19.03
CA LYS A 201 7.39 -1.05 -18.23
C LYS A 201 8.81 -1.10 -17.64
N PHE A 202 9.33 -2.29 -17.33
CA PHE A 202 10.72 -2.48 -16.91
C PHE A 202 11.72 -2.22 -18.05
N LEU A 203 11.45 -2.69 -19.27
CA LEU A 203 12.31 -2.45 -20.45
C LEU A 203 12.40 -0.96 -20.84
N GLU A 204 11.34 -0.19 -20.59
CA GLU A 204 11.34 1.28 -20.72
C GLU A 204 12.05 2.01 -19.56
N ALA A 205 12.62 1.29 -18.59
CA ALA A 205 13.17 1.81 -17.32
C ALA A 205 12.15 2.60 -16.45
N LYS A 206 10.86 2.32 -16.65
CA LYS A 206 9.72 3.02 -16.05
C LYS A 206 9.08 2.33 -14.84
N LEU A 207 9.36 1.04 -14.62
CA LEU A 207 8.78 0.31 -13.48
C LEU A 207 9.61 0.48 -12.20
N CYS A 208 8.97 0.94 -11.11
CA CYS A 208 9.59 1.04 -9.79
C CYS A 208 9.06 -0.06 -8.84
N LEU A 209 9.36 -1.32 -9.19
CA LEU A 209 8.94 -2.52 -8.44
C LEU A 209 9.62 -2.56 -7.05
N LEU A 210 8.85 -2.55 -5.98
CA LEU A 210 9.35 -2.43 -4.60
C LEU A 210 9.84 -3.77 -4.03
N ASP A 211 9.08 -4.84 -4.20
CA ASP A 211 9.48 -6.25 -4.03
C ASP A 211 8.59 -7.13 -4.94
N LEU A 212 9.08 -8.31 -5.32
CA LEU A 212 8.37 -9.29 -6.17
C LEU A 212 8.74 -10.71 -5.73
N GLN A 213 7.76 -11.50 -5.29
CA GLN A 213 7.98 -12.88 -4.86
C GLN A 213 6.87 -13.82 -5.37
N VAL A 214 7.17 -14.61 -6.40
CA VAL A 214 6.26 -15.63 -6.93
C VAL A 214 6.22 -16.85 -6.00
N ALA A 215 5.05 -17.46 -5.83
CA ALA A 215 4.88 -18.75 -5.15
C ALA A 215 4.77 -19.89 -6.17
N ASP A 216 5.55 -20.95 -5.96
CA ASP A 216 5.68 -22.09 -6.89
C ASP A 216 4.69 -23.23 -6.57
N LYS A 217 4.39 -24.04 -7.59
CA LYS A 217 3.66 -25.32 -7.49
C LYS A 217 4.34 -26.49 -8.22
N GLY A 218 5.60 -26.37 -8.64
CA GLY A 218 6.47 -27.51 -8.92
C GLY A 218 7.42 -27.32 -10.12
N GLU A 219 8.66 -26.94 -9.83
CA GLU A 219 9.88 -27.28 -10.60
C GLU A 219 9.82 -27.23 -12.14
N GLN A 220 9.79 -26.02 -12.71
CA GLN A 220 10.72 -25.62 -13.82
C GLN A 220 10.82 -24.08 -14.04
N SER A 221 11.10 -23.37 -12.93
CA SER A 221 11.78 -22.06 -12.82
C SER A 221 11.34 -20.84 -13.64
N ASN A 222 10.83 -19.77 -13.02
CA ASN A 222 10.81 -18.38 -13.57
C ASN A 222 11.51 -17.39 -12.62
N MET A 223 11.97 -16.22 -13.09
CA MET A 223 12.75 -15.26 -12.29
C MET A 223 12.53 -13.78 -12.66
N LEU A 224 12.88 -12.85 -11.76
CA LEU A 224 13.12 -11.40 -12.02
C LEU A 224 14.09 -10.82 -10.95
N THR A 225 14.65 -9.62 -11.15
CA THR A 225 15.57 -8.96 -10.17
C THR A 225 15.72 -7.43 -10.31
N TRP A 226 16.36 -6.86 -9.28
CA TRP A 226 16.19 -5.57 -8.62
C TRP A 226 17.57 -5.21 -8.00
N LYS A 227 18.09 -3.98 -7.96
CA LYS A 227 17.53 -2.66 -8.38
C LYS A 227 18.55 -1.93 -9.31
N SER A 228 19.10 -0.71 -9.16
CA SER A 228 19.03 0.39 -8.18
C SER A 228 19.49 1.71 -8.86
N PRO A 229 18.92 2.90 -8.55
CA PRO A 229 19.42 4.19 -9.06
C PRO A 229 20.75 4.66 -8.44
N LEU A 230 21.23 3.98 -7.39
CA LEU A 230 22.49 4.26 -6.70
C LEU A 230 23.29 2.97 -6.55
N ASP A 231 24.57 3.00 -6.94
CA ASP A 231 25.43 1.83 -7.11
C ASP A 231 25.56 0.92 -5.88
N CYS A 232 24.85 -0.22 -5.89
CA CYS A 232 25.45 -1.57 -5.76
C CYS A 232 24.39 -2.69 -5.74
N ARG A 233 24.48 -3.60 -6.75
CA ARG A 233 24.32 -5.09 -6.70
C ARG A 233 23.02 -5.65 -6.08
N ASP A 234 22.31 -6.58 -6.71
CA ASP A 234 22.80 -7.74 -7.49
C ASP A 234 22.16 -7.90 -8.89
N PHE A 235 22.64 -8.88 -9.67
CA PHE A 235 22.15 -9.22 -11.02
C PHE A 235 21.65 -10.67 -11.10
N PHE A 236 20.42 -10.87 -11.59
CA PHE A 236 19.89 -12.19 -11.94
C PHE A 236 19.38 -12.18 -13.41
N ARG A 237 19.73 -13.19 -14.22
CA ARG A 237 19.37 -13.42 -15.63
C ARG A 237 18.20 -14.38 -15.77
N VAL A 238 17.05 -13.85 -16.21
CA VAL A 238 15.87 -14.62 -16.65
C VAL A 238 16.14 -15.19 -18.06
N GLU A 239 15.70 -16.41 -18.34
CA GLU A 239 15.87 -17.06 -19.66
C GLU A 239 14.66 -17.95 -19.97
N PHE A 240 13.86 -17.62 -20.99
CA PHE A 240 12.67 -18.41 -21.35
C PHE A 240 13.09 -19.66 -22.14
N LEU A 241 12.47 -20.81 -21.85
CA LEU A 241 12.79 -22.13 -22.40
C LEU A 241 11.65 -22.70 -23.26
N ALA A 242 10.41 -22.43 -22.87
CA ALA A 242 9.18 -22.69 -23.61
C ALA A 242 8.21 -21.49 -23.46
N GLU A 243 6.95 -21.60 -23.91
CA GLU A 243 5.91 -20.59 -23.61
C GLU A 243 5.53 -20.58 -22.12
N ASP A 244 5.81 -21.69 -21.43
CA ASP A 244 5.42 -22.03 -20.06
C ASP A 244 6.58 -22.53 -19.17
N GLU A 245 7.82 -22.54 -19.68
CA GLU A 245 9.06 -22.92 -18.96
C GLU A 245 10.11 -21.81 -19.07
N VAL A 246 10.86 -21.51 -18.00
CA VAL A 246 11.88 -20.44 -17.95
C VAL A 246 13.11 -20.93 -17.14
N ARG A 247 14.11 -20.09 -16.91
CA ARG A 247 15.30 -20.37 -16.10
C ARG A 247 15.74 -19.19 -15.24
N VAL A 248 16.32 -19.56 -14.09
CA VAL A 248 16.71 -18.74 -12.95
C VAL A 248 18.24 -18.80 -12.81
N SER A 249 18.98 -17.70 -12.99
CA SER A 249 20.44 -17.70 -12.76
C SER A 249 20.98 -16.36 -12.22
N THR A 250 21.72 -16.39 -11.11
CA THR A 250 22.38 -15.20 -10.52
C THR A 250 23.86 -15.14 -10.92
N LYS A 251 24.47 -13.95 -10.94
CA LYS A 251 25.94 -13.82 -11.14
C LYS A 251 26.56 -12.78 -10.23
N ASN A 252 26.90 -13.21 -9.01
CA ASN A 252 27.54 -12.34 -8.03
C ASN A 252 29.05 -12.12 -8.36
N LEU A 253 29.38 -10.96 -8.94
CA LEU A 253 30.77 -10.50 -9.05
C LEU A 253 31.18 -9.83 -7.72
N GLY A 254 31.54 -10.68 -6.76
CA GLY A 254 31.77 -10.36 -5.34
C GLY A 254 32.99 -9.49 -5.04
N LEU A 255 32.96 -8.23 -5.50
CA LEU A 255 33.99 -7.21 -5.25
C LEU A 255 33.35 -5.86 -4.89
N CYS A 256 32.72 -5.77 -3.72
CA CYS A 256 32.28 -4.49 -3.17
C CYS A 256 33.49 -3.70 -2.62
N MET A 257 34.21 -3.03 -3.51
CA MET A 257 35.21 -2.02 -3.16
C MET A 257 34.76 -0.66 -3.69
N CYS A 258 34.19 0.18 -2.82
CA CYS A 258 33.87 1.57 -3.16
C CYS A 258 34.58 2.59 -2.24
N PRO A 259 35.89 2.83 -2.43
CA PRO A 259 36.61 3.94 -1.80
C PRO A 259 36.81 5.11 -2.76
N LYS A 260 35.74 5.71 -3.31
CA LYS A 260 35.83 6.95 -4.11
C LYS A 260 34.54 7.77 -4.20
N LYS A 261 34.67 9.09 -4.06
CA LYS A 261 33.60 10.07 -4.32
C LYS A 261 33.51 10.37 -5.81
N HIS A 262 32.31 10.38 -6.39
CA HIS A 262 32.07 10.86 -7.75
C HIS A 262 30.98 11.95 -7.76
N LYS A 263 31.14 12.93 -8.66
CA LYS A 263 30.18 14.03 -8.85
C LYS A 263 29.15 13.63 -9.90
N LEU A 264 27.87 13.84 -9.61
CA LEU A 264 26.80 13.77 -10.61
C LEU A 264 26.94 14.91 -11.63
N TYR A 265 26.84 14.59 -12.91
CA TYR A 265 26.59 15.56 -13.97
C TYR A 265 25.15 15.41 -14.46
N ARG A 266 24.43 16.53 -14.53
CA ARG A 266 23.18 16.62 -15.30
C ARG A 266 23.50 16.88 -16.78
N ARG A 267 22.59 16.44 -17.64
CA ARG A 267 22.15 17.21 -18.81
C ARG A 267 20.64 17.38 -18.68
#